data_AF-U5CP34-F1
#
_entry.id   AF-U5CP34-F1
#
_cell.length_a   1.000
_cell.length_b   1.000
_cell.length_c   1.000
_cell.angle_alpha   90.00
_cell.angle_beta   90.00
_cell.angle_gamma   90.00
#
_symmetry.space_group_name_H-M   'P 1'
#
loop_
_entity.id
_entity.type
_entity.pdbx_description
1 polymer ?
#
loop_
_entity_poly.entity_id
_entity_poly.type
_entity_poly.pdbx_seq_one_letter_code
_entity_poly.pdbx_strand_id
1 'polypeptide(L)'
;MSKKRIIKIVLAVIMVIGAAFFLSYMIFYNPSYSYSEVYNKYYKNLKDIDLAKGLTTEQKLEDFEYLYNTLQKNYPFFEVGKRKTGFDWLSRKEEFEKRIRETKNNIEFYNEIKRMVTLLQVAHARLVSPELFEMFKKALDMPITDGKMKELDPFQNPIIIKDYEYWKQNIKETTYILPIAFSYIEGKYVAIPYNKNESLEGYGIPEGSILLKVNELTSDEYVKSLMDKTFLNYDFKRNKIVKYKLYVFADTLGDTIKLTFLSPKGEAIEKTLKPVELVINQSALDKMPLVKSILVKDKVAYLKIPAMKISQKDIEKDGKEIYSFFKEIKNYPYLIIDIRGNGGGNLAYWVENVVQPLIDHSVKLS
;
A
#
# COMPACT_ATOMS: atom_id res chain seq x y z
N MET A 1 -15.64 34.19 54.81
CA MET A 1 -15.53 32.70 54.78
C MET A 1 -14.30 32.30 55.60
N SER A 2 -14.37 31.32 56.51
CA SER A 2 -13.21 31.01 57.38
C SER A 2 -12.05 30.43 56.57
N LYS A 3 -10.79 30.72 56.97
CA LYS A 3 -9.57 30.18 56.34
C LYS A 3 -9.66 28.66 56.13
N LYS A 4 -10.21 27.92 57.12
CA LYS A 4 -10.45 26.48 57.03
C LYS A 4 -11.43 26.08 55.93
N ARG A 5 -12.49 26.88 55.70
CA ARG A 5 -13.50 26.61 54.66
C ARG A 5 -12.96 26.91 53.26
N ILE A 6 -12.15 27.96 53.11
CA ILE A 6 -11.44 28.28 51.86
C ILE A 6 -10.45 27.16 51.51
N ILE A 7 -9.65 26.70 52.47
CA ILE A 7 -8.69 25.59 52.26
C ILE A 7 -9.42 24.32 51.82
N LYS A 8 -10.57 23.96 52.44
CA LYS A 8 -11.37 22.80 52.03
C LYS A 8 -11.90 22.93 50.60
N ILE A 9 -12.35 24.11 50.21
CA ILE A 9 -12.84 24.36 48.84
C ILE A 9 -11.70 24.25 47.82
N VAL A 10 -10.54 24.87 48.11
CA VAL A 10 -9.36 24.79 47.25
C VAL A 10 -8.89 23.34 47.08
N LEU A 11 -8.83 22.57 48.17
CA LEU A 11 -8.49 21.14 48.11
C LEU A 11 -9.49 20.31 47.30
N ALA A 12 -10.79 20.60 47.43
CA ALA A 12 -11.82 19.93 46.64
C ALA A 12 -11.69 20.25 45.14
N VAL A 13 -11.41 21.51 44.79
CA VAL A 13 -11.19 21.93 43.39
C VAL A 13 -9.95 21.27 42.81
N ILE A 14 -8.84 21.20 43.55
CA ILE A 14 -7.61 20.51 43.12
C ILE A 14 -7.87 19.02 42.89
N MET A 15 -8.63 18.35 43.76
CA MET A 15 -8.98 16.94 43.57
C MET A 15 -9.86 16.72 42.33
N VAL A 16 -10.83 17.60 42.07
CA VAL A 16 -11.68 17.50 40.86
C VAL A 16 -10.86 17.72 39.59
N ILE A 17 -9.98 18.71 39.58
CA ILE A 17 -9.07 18.96 38.44
C ILE A 17 -8.12 17.78 38.24
N GLY A 18 -7.54 17.24 39.32
CA GLY A 18 -6.68 16.06 39.27
C GLY A 18 -7.40 14.81 38.76
N ALA A 19 -8.65 14.57 39.20
CA ALA A 19 -9.47 13.47 38.71
C ALA A 19 -9.83 13.64 37.23
N ALA A 20 -10.16 14.85 36.79
CA ALA A 20 -10.41 15.14 35.38
C ALA A 20 -9.16 14.97 34.51
N PHE A 21 -7.97 15.37 35.01
CA PHE A 21 -6.69 15.15 34.33
C PHE A 21 -6.33 13.67 34.27
N PHE A 22 -6.58 12.91 35.34
CA PHE A 22 -6.38 11.46 35.36
C PHE A 22 -7.35 10.75 34.42
N LEU A 23 -8.63 11.15 34.37
CA LEU A 23 -9.61 10.58 33.45
C LEU A 23 -9.24 10.91 31.99
N SER A 24 -8.82 12.15 31.72
CA SER A 24 -8.28 12.58 30.42
C SER A 24 -7.04 11.77 30.05
N TYR A 25 -6.10 11.59 30.98
CA TYR A 25 -4.95 10.71 30.78
C TYR A 25 -5.38 9.28 30.52
N MET A 26 -6.33 8.71 31.24
CA MET A 26 -6.82 7.35 30.96
C MET A 26 -7.51 7.23 29.58
N ILE A 27 -8.16 8.29 29.11
CA ILE A 27 -8.82 8.34 27.80
C ILE A 27 -7.81 8.53 26.66
N PHE A 28 -6.81 9.40 26.82
CA PHE A 28 -5.84 9.77 25.77
C PHE A 28 -4.51 9.01 25.84
N TYR A 29 -4.15 8.51 27.02
CA TYR A 29 -3.02 7.62 27.33
C TYR A 29 -3.52 6.23 27.73
N ASN A 30 -4.65 5.80 27.14
CA ASN A 30 -5.04 4.40 27.17
C ASN A 30 -3.82 3.59 26.72
N PRO A 31 -3.33 2.61 27.52
CA PRO A 31 -2.08 1.94 27.22
C PRO A 31 -2.22 1.40 25.80
N SER A 32 -1.26 1.70 24.94
CA SER A 32 -1.01 0.91 23.75
C SER A 32 -1.22 -0.54 24.15
N TYR A 33 -2.26 -1.21 23.64
CA TYR A 33 -2.54 -2.60 23.98
C TYR A 33 -1.21 -3.34 24.00
N SER A 34 -0.84 -3.89 25.16
CA SER A 34 0.42 -4.61 25.20
C SER A 34 0.29 -5.75 24.21
N TYR A 35 1.35 -6.02 23.44
CA TYR A 35 1.35 -7.10 22.46
C TYR A 35 0.86 -8.43 23.09
N SER A 36 1.22 -8.65 24.35
CA SER A 36 0.76 -9.77 25.16
C SER A 36 -0.77 -9.80 25.41
N GLU A 37 -1.43 -8.66 25.58
CA GLU A 37 -2.88 -8.59 25.78
C GLU A 37 -3.63 -8.93 24.49
N VAL A 38 -3.16 -8.41 23.36
CA VAL A 38 -3.71 -8.75 22.03
C VAL A 38 -3.51 -10.24 21.77
N TYR A 39 -2.29 -10.75 22.01
CA TYR A 39 -1.98 -12.17 21.88
C TYR A 39 -2.89 -13.05 22.74
N ASN A 40 -2.97 -12.75 24.03
CA ASN A 40 -3.79 -13.55 24.96
C ASN A 40 -5.27 -13.52 24.59
N LYS A 41 -5.78 -12.38 24.13
CA LYS A 41 -7.19 -12.21 23.79
C LYS A 41 -7.58 -12.91 22.49
N TYR A 42 -6.75 -12.82 21.45
CA TYR A 42 -7.14 -13.24 20.10
C TYR A 42 -6.38 -14.48 19.59
N TYR A 43 -5.13 -14.69 20.01
CA TYR A 43 -4.23 -15.66 19.39
C TYR A 43 -3.91 -16.88 20.26
N LYS A 44 -3.90 -16.73 21.59
CA LYS A 44 -3.52 -17.80 22.53
C LYS A 44 -4.43 -19.04 22.47
N ASN A 45 -5.73 -18.84 22.28
CA ASN A 45 -6.74 -19.90 22.26
C ASN A 45 -7.47 -19.95 20.91
N LEU A 46 -6.73 -19.77 19.82
CA LEU A 46 -7.30 -19.91 18.48
C LEU A 46 -7.94 -21.28 18.30
N LYS A 47 -9.16 -21.28 17.76
CA LYS A 47 -9.83 -22.51 17.38
C LYS A 47 -9.21 -23.01 16.09
N ASP A 48 -8.78 -24.26 16.09
CA ASP A 48 -8.31 -24.91 14.89
C ASP A 48 -9.51 -25.26 14.00
N ILE A 49 -9.61 -24.62 12.83
CA ILE A 49 -10.68 -24.84 11.85
C ILE A 49 -10.10 -25.58 10.66
N ASP A 50 -10.86 -26.54 10.14
CA ASP A 50 -10.51 -27.25 8.91
C ASP A 50 -11.02 -26.46 7.69
N LEU A 51 -10.19 -25.55 7.18
CA LEU A 51 -10.51 -24.73 6.01
C LEU A 51 -10.84 -25.56 4.76
N ALA A 52 -10.39 -26.82 4.67
CA ALA A 52 -10.72 -27.69 3.54
C ALA A 52 -12.21 -28.09 3.51
N LYS A 53 -12.92 -28.03 4.65
CA LYS A 53 -14.37 -28.25 4.72
C LYS A 53 -15.19 -27.04 4.26
N GLY A 54 -14.55 -25.90 4.04
CA GLY A 54 -15.22 -24.65 3.71
C GLY A 54 -15.78 -23.93 4.94
N LEU A 55 -15.74 -22.60 4.90
CA LEU A 55 -16.37 -21.75 5.90
C LEU A 55 -17.87 -21.68 5.66
N THR A 56 -18.66 -21.76 6.74
CA THR A 56 -20.10 -21.50 6.64
C THR A 56 -20.38 -20.02 6.39
N THR A 57 -21.58 -19.71 5.92
CA THR A 57 -22.01 -18.31 5.71
C THR A 57 -21.94 -17.50 7.00
N GLU A 58 -22.29 -18.11 8.13
CA GLU A 58 -22.25 -17.49 9.45
C GLU A 58 -20.81 -17.15 9.85
N GLN A 59 -19.85 -18.05 9.63
CA GLN A 59 -18.43 -17.81 9.90
C GLN A 59 -17.88 -16.66 9.03
N LYS A 60 -18.23 -16.65 7.73
CA LYS A 60 -17.82 -15.57 6.82
C LYS A 60 -18.37 -14.21 7.24
N LEU A 61 -19.61 -14.16 7.71
CA LEU A 61 -20.24 -12.94 8.21
C LEU A 61 -19.64 -12.49 9.55
N GLU A 62 -19.30 -13.43 10.43
CA GLU A 62 -18.60 -13.14 11.69
C GLU A 62 -17.23 -12.49 11.42
N ASP A 63 -16.46 -13.03 10.48
CA ASP A 63 -15.18 -12.46 10.05
C ASP A 63 -15.34 -11.07 9.42
N PHE A 64 -16.34 -10.89 8.56
CA PHE A 64 -16.65 -9.58 7.99
C PHE A 64 -17.04 -8.56 9.06
N GLU A 65 -17.89 -8.94 10.02
CA GLU A 65 -18.32 -8.07 11.11
C GLU A 65 -17.13 -7.66 11.99
N TYR A 66 -16.22 -8.59 12.25
CA TYR A 66 -14.97 -8.30 12.96
C TYR A 66 -14.11 -7.28 12.19
N LEU A 67 -13.91 -7.50 10.87
CA LEU A 67 -13.17 -6.58 10.02
C LEU A 67 -13.82 -5.18 10.00
N TYR A 68 -15.13 -5.12 9.75
CA TYR A 68 -15.89 -3.86 9.67
C TYR A 68 -15.76 -3.07 10.97
N ASN A 69 -16.01 -3.71 12.11
CA ASN A 69 -15.94 -3.06 13.42
C ASN A 69 -14.51 -2.64 13.78
N THR A 70 -13.51 -3.44 13.41
CA THR A 70 -12.10 -3.10 13.64
C THR A 70 -11.70 -1.88 12.83
N LEU A 71 -12.05 -1.83 11.55
CA LEU A 71 -11.81 -0.67 10.71
C LEU A 71 -12.58 0.55 11.24
N GLN A 72 -13.88 0.42 11.50
CA GLN A 72 -14.71 1.53 12.01
C GLN A 72 -14.12 2.19 13.26
N LYS A 73 -13.56 1.39 14.19
CA LYS A 73 -13.01 1.89 15.46
C LYS A 73 -11.61 2.48 15.34
N ASN A 74 -10.80 1.98 14.41
CA ASN A 74 -9.35 2.24 14.41
C ASN A 74 -8.82 2.91 13.13
N TYR A 75 -9.53 2.81 12.01
CA TYR A 75 -9.05 3.31 10.72
C TYR A 75 -9.38 4.81 10.57
N PRO A 76 -8.37 5.69 10.51
CA PRO A 76 -8.59 7.13 10.62
C PRO A 76 -8.92 7.81 9.27
N PHE A 77 -8.91 7.07 8.16
CA PHE A 77 -8.92 7.67 6.82
C PHE A 77 -10.23 7.51 6.05
N PHE A 78 -11.33 7.07 6.66
CA PHE A 78 -12.63 6.94 5.97
C PHE A 78 -13.06 8.23 5.27
N GLU A 79 -13.06 9.35 6.00
CA GLU A 79 -13.46 10.65 5.45
C GLU A 79 -12.49 11.16 4.36
N VAL A 80 -11.20 10.84 4.48
CA VAL A 80 -10.20 11.16 3.45
C VAL A 80 -10.47 10.35 2.18
N GLY A 81 -10.75 9.05 2.34
CA GLY A 81 -11.14 8.15 1.24
C GLY A 81 -12.38 8.67 0.54
N LYS A 82 -13.46 8.93 1.29
CA LYS A 82 -14.73 9.45 0.77
C LYS A 82 -14.57 10.75 -0.02
N ARG A 83 -13.79 11.73 0.50
CA ARG A 83 -13.54 12.99 -0.22
C ARG A 83 -12.77 12.79 -1.53
N LYS A 84 -11.80 11.87 -1.55
CA LYS A 84 -10.96 11.61 -2.73
C LYS A 84 -11.70 10.80 -3.80
N THR A 85 -12.49 9.81 -3.38
CA THR A 85 -13.03 8.81 -4.30
C THR A 85 -14.53 8.96 -4.56
N GLY A 86 -15.24 9.67 -3.68
CA GLY A 86 -16.69 9.71 -3.62
C GLY A 86 -17.32 8.43 -3.05
N PHE A 87 -16.51 7.45 -2.62
CA PHE A 87 -17.00 6.18 -2.08
C PHE A 87 -17.09 6.24 -0.55
N ASP A 88 -18.32 6.21 -0.04
CA ASP A 88 -18.59 6.16 1.40
C ASP A 88 -18.59 4.71 1.88
N TRP A 89 -17.42 4.24 2.32
CA TRP A 89 -17.22 2.85 2.73
C TRP A 89 -18.11 2.41 3.90
N LEU A 90 -18.31 3.28 4.91
CA LEU A 90 -19.13 2.94 6.09
C LEU A 90 -20.61 2.79 5.71
N SER A 91 -21.10 3.55 4.73
CA SER A 91 -22.47 3.42 4.24
C SER A 91 -22.77 2.11 3.48
N ARG A 92 -21.76 1.26 3.24
CA ARG A 92 -21.85 0.08 2.36
C ARG A 92 -21.96 -1.25 3.10
N LYS A 93 -22.13 -1.22 4.43
CA LYS A 93 -22.18 -2.43 5.26
C LYS A 93 -23.18 -3.48 4.74
N GLU A 94 -24.43 -3.08 4.47
CA GLU A 94 -25.47 -4.00 4.00
C GLU A 94 -25.16 -4.60 2.61
N GLU A 95 -24.58 -3.79 1.71
CA GLU A 95 -24.12 -4.26 0.40
C GLU A 95 -23.01 -5.31 0.56
N PHE A 96 -22.05 -5.03 1.45
CA PHE A 96 -20.96 -5.93 1.75
C PHE A 96 -21.46 -7.26 2.34
N GLU A 97 -22.34 -7.23 3.34
CA GLU A 97 -22.94 -8.45 3.91
C GLU A 97 -23.65 -9.29 2.84
N LYS A 98 -24.39 -8.65 1.93
CA LYS A 98 -25.04 -9.34 0.81
C LYS A 98 -24.01 -10.04 -0.07
N ARG A 99 -22.95 -9.34 -0.47
CA ARG A 99 -21.87 -9.89 -1.31
C ARG A 99 -21.17 -11.07 -0.62
N ILE A 100 -20.96 -11.01 0.70
CA ILE A 100 -20.41 -12.13 1.48
C ILE A 100 -21.31 -13.36 1.44
N ARG A 101 -22.64 -13.19 1.60
CA ARG A 101 -23.62 -14.29 1.51
C ARG A 101 -23.66 -14.95 0.14
N GLU A 102 -23.34 -14.20 -0.92
CA GLU A 102 -23.32 -14.70 -2.30
C GLU A 102 -22.05 -15.51 -2.62
N THR A 103 -21.02 -15.47 -1.76
CA THR A 103 -19.77 -16.23 -1.98
C THR A 103 -19.97 -17.74 -1.78
N LYS A 104 -19.60 -18.52 -2.78
CA LYS A 104 -19.86 -19.98 -2.81
C LYS A 104 -18.82 -20.81 -2.08
N ASN A 105 -17.62 -20.27 -1.93
CA ASN A 105 -16.46 -20.98 -1.38
C ASN A 105 -15.50 -20.00 -0.69
N ASN A 106 -14.44 -20.54 -0.10
CA ASN A 106 -13.43 -19.77 0.63
C ASN A 106 -12.65 -18.79 -0.26
N ILE A 107 -12.44 -19.12 -1.54
CA ILE A 107 -11.69 -18.28 -2.48
C ILE A 107 -12.51 -17.07 -2.91
N GLU A 108 -13.79 -17.27 -3.21
CA GLU A 108 -14.71 -16.15 -3.46
C GLU A 108 -14.81 -15.23 -2.23
N PHE A 109 -14.90 -15.80 -1.02
CA PHE A 109 -14.88 -15.04 0.23
C PHE A 109 -13.58 -14.23 0.42
N TYR A 110 -12.42 -14.86 0.25
CA TYR A 110 -11.12 -14.21 0.33
C TYR A 110 -11.01 -13.02 -0.63
N ASN A 111 -11.38 -13.23 -1.89
CA ASN A 111 -11.33 -12.20 -2.92
C ASN A 111 -12.29 -11.05 -2.62
N GLU A 112 -13.45 -11.36 -2.04
CA GLU A 112 -14.44 -10.38 -1.68
C GLU A 112 -13.98 -9.50 -0.51
N ILE A 113 -13.38 -10.09 0.53
CA ILE A 113 -12.70 -9.34 1.61
C ILE A 113 -11.56 -8.47 1.06
N LYS A 114 -10.73 -9.03 0.15
CA LYS A 114 -9.65 -8.28 -0.50
C LYS A 114 -10.17 -7.05 -1.25
N ARG A 115 -11.29 -7.18 -1.98
CA ARG A 115 -11.96 -6.06 -2.68
C ARG A 115 -12.45 -5.00 -1.70
N MET A 116 -13.13 -5.40 -0.62
CA MET A 116 -13.64 -4.49 0.41
C MET A 116 -12.52 -3.68 1.06
N VAL A 117 -11.41 -4.31 1.40
CA VAL A 117 -10.23 -3.62 1.96
C VAL A 117 -9.60 -2.70 0.90
N THR A 118 -9.52 -3.13 -0.36
CA THR A 118 -8.99 -2.30 -1.46
C THR A 118 -9.83 -1.04 -1.70
N LEU A 119 -11.14 -1.09 -1.50
CA LEU A 119 -12.04 0.07 -1.61
C LEU A 119 -11.76 1.17 -0.58
N LEU A 120 -11.02 0.90 0.49
CA LEU A 120 -10.51 1.94 1.39
C LEU A 120 -9.53 2.89 0.68
N GLN A 121 -8.91 2.45 -0.43
CA GLN A 121 -7.99 3.23 -1.25
C GLN A 121 -6.84 3.84 -0.45
N VAL A 122 -6.22 3.01 0.41
CA VAL A 122 -4.99 3.32 1.13
C VAL A 122 -4.01 2.16 0.97
N ALA A 123 -2.82 2.44 0.41
CA ALA A 123 -1.84 1.42 0.05
C ALA A 123 -1.36 0.52 1.22
N HIS A 124 -1.44 1.02 2.45
CA HIS A 124 -1.05 0.28 3.66
C HIS A 124 -2.21 -0.51 4.30
N ALA A 125 -3.45 -0.25 3.91
CA ALA A 125 -4.60 -1.03 4.35
C ALA A 125 -4.85 -2.13 3.31
N ARG A 126 -4.35 -3.33 3.58
CA ARG A 126 -4.44 -4.48 2.67
C ARG A 126 -4.63 -5.77 3.45
N LEU A 127 -5.32 -6.72 2.82
CA LEU A 127 -5.33 -8.10 3.30
C LEU A 127 -3.92 -8.68 3.18
N VAL A 128 -3.47 -9.41 4.19
CA VAL A 128 -2.17 -10.08 4.18
C VAL A 128 -2.30 -11.31 3.27
N SER A 129 -1.68 -11.25 2.09
CA SER A 129 -1.63 -12.38 1.18
C SER A 129 -0.60 -13.43 1.67
N PRO A 130 -0.64 -14.66 1.16
CA PRO A 130 0.39 -15.66 1.46
C PRO A 130 1.82 -15.17 1.18
N GLU A 131 2.04 -14.42 0.11
CA GLU A 131 3.35 -13.85 -0.22
C GLU A 131 3.78 -12.80 0.82
N LEU A 132 2.85 -11.93 1.25
CA LEU A 132 3.12 -10.93 2.29
C LEU A 132 3.37 -11.59 3.64
N PHE A 133 2.65 -12.66 3.97
CA PHE A 133 2.85 -13.43 5.19
C PHE A 133 4.27 -14.00 5.24
N GLU A 134 4.73 -14.63 4.15
CA GLU A 134 6.11 -15.14 4.04
C GLU A 134 7.15 -14.03 4.12
N MET A 135 6.87 -12.86 3.51
CA MET A 135 7.75 -11.70 3.61
C MET A 135 7.86 -11.18 5.05
N PHE A 136 6.73 -11.06 5.77
CA PHE A 136 6.72 -10.62 7.17
C PHE A 136 7.41 -11.63 8.08
N LYS A 137 7.13 -12.92 7.91
CA LYS A 137 7.81 -14.00 8.65
C LYS A 137 9.33 -13.92 8.50
N LYS A 138 9.84 -13.75 7.28
CA LYS A 138 11.28 -13.56 7.02
C LYS A 138 11.85 -12.29 7.67
N ALA A 139 11.09 -11.20 7.68
CA ALA A 139 11.52 -9.95 8.31
C ALA A 139 11.62 -10.09 9.84
N LEU A 140 10.76 -10.90 10.47
CA LEU A 140 10.75 -11.16 11.91
C LEU A 140 11.86 -12.11 12.39
N ASP A 141 12.33 -12.98 11.50
CA ASP A 141 13.51 -13.83 11.73
C ASP A 141 14.83 -13.03 11.75
N MET A 142 14.80 -11.73 11.40
CA MET A 142 15.96 -10.85 11.55
C MET A 142 16.28 -10.58 13.04
N PRO A 143 17.56 -10.43 13.43
CA PRO A 143 18.02 -10.37 14.82
C PRO A 143 17.73 -9.03 15.54
N ILE A 144 16.55 -8.45 15.35
CA ILE A 144 16.13 -7.15 15.91
C ILE A 144 14.93 -7.32 16.88
N THR A 145 14.28 -8.48 16.91
CA THR A 145 13.14 -8.75 17.79
C THR A 145 13.58 -9.39 19.12
N ASP A 146 13.20 -8.76 20.23
CA ASP A 146 13.32 -9.33 21.59
C ASP A 146 12.73 -10.75 21.61
N GLY A 147 13.43 -11.72 22.20
CA GLY A 147 13.05 -13.14 22.19
C GLY A 147 11.63 -13.38 22.73
N LYS A 148 11.15 -12.55 23.66
CA LYS A 148 9.76 -12.60 24.17
C LYS A 148 8.71 -12.10 23.18
N MET A 149 9.07 -11.17 22.29
CA MET A 149 8.16 -10.70 21.24
C MET A 149 7.99 -11.76 20.14
N LYS A 150 9.03 -12.56 19.87
CA LYS A 150 8.97 -13.66 18.88
C LYS A 150 7.97 -14.75 19.28
N GLU A 151 7.91 -15.12 20.56
CA GLU A 151 6.99 -16.19 21.05
C GLU A 151 5.51 -15.77 21.02
N LEU A 152 5.23 -14.47 21.14
CA LEU A 152 3.88 -13.92 21.12
C LEU A 152 3.45 -13.53 19.69
N ASP A 153 4.25 -13.86 18.68
CA ASP A 153 4.02 -13.40 17.33
C ASP A 153 2.99 -14.27 16.58
N PRO A 154 1.88 -13.69 16.06
CA PRO A 154 0.93 -14.41 15.22
C PRO A 154 1.59 -15.16 14.04
N PHE A 155 2.71 -14.66 13.50
CA PHE A 155 3.44 -15.30 12.40
C PHE A 155 4.13 -16.62 12.81
N GLN A 156 4.26 -16.90 14.11
CA GLN A 156 4.81 -18.15 14.66
C GLN A 156 3.71 -19.11 15.14
N ASN A 157 2.44 -18.68 15.16
CA ASN A 157 1.34 -19.53 15.62
C ASN A 157 1.10 -20.70 14.64
N PRO A 158 1.10 -21.97 15.09
CA PRO A 158 0.99 -23.13 14.21
C PRO A 158 -0.34 -23.21 13.46
N ILE A 159 -1.44 -22.73 14.05
CA ILE A 159 -2.76 -22.69 13.39
C ILE A 159 -2.72 -21.68 12.24
N ILE A 160 -2.18 -20.49 12.49
CA ILE A 160 -2.04 -19.45 11.46
C ILE A 160 -1.15 -19.93 10.31
N ILE A 161 0.00 -20.54 10.61
CA ILE A 161 0.92 -21.07 9.58
C ILE A 161 0.20 -22.12 8.72
N LYS A 162 -0.53 -23.05 9.34
CA LYS A 162 -1.31 -24.07 8.65
C LYS A 162 -2.36 -23.44 7.73
N ASP A 163 -3.08 -22.43 8.22
CA ASP A 163 -4.11 -21.73 7.45
C ASP A 163 -3.52 -20.97 6.25
N TYR A 164 -2.36 -20.32 6.42
CA TYR A 164 -1.66 -19.66 5.30
C TYR A 164 -1.13 -20.65 4.26
N GLU A 165 -0.73 -21.86 4.64
CA GLU A 165 -0.39 -22.92 3.68
C GLU A 165 -1.62 -23.38 2.88
N TYR A 166 -2.80 -23.46 3.50
CA TYR A 166 -4.05 -23.67 2.77
C TYR A 166 -4.30 -22.55 1.75
N TRP A 167 -4.20 -21.28 2.18
CA TRP A 167 -4.42 -20.14 1.30
C TRP A 167 -3.42 -20.10 0.14
N LYS A 168 -2.14 -20.35 0.41
CA LYS A 168 -1.07 -20.42 -0.59
C LYS A 168 -1.30 -21.47 -1.68
N GLN A 169 -1.89 -22.62 -1.32
CA GLN A 169 -2.17 -23.69 -2.27
C GLN A 169 -3.43 -23.43 -3.11
N ASN A 170 -4.40 -22.71 -2.56
CA ASN A 170 -5.71 -22.54 -3.17
C ASN A 170 -5.92 -21.17 -3.85
N ILE A 171 -5.22 -20.12 -3.41
CA ILE A 171 -5.23 -18.82 -4.07
C ILE A 171 -4.25 -18.87 -5.24
N LYS A 172 -4.79 -18.73 -6.45
CA LYS A 172 -4.00 -18.54 -7.67
C LYS A 172 -4.22 -17.11 -8.16
N GLU A 173 -3.31 -16.20 -7.79
CA GLU A 173 -3.37 -14.82 -8.28
C GLU A 173 -2.75 -14.74 -9.68
N THR A 174 -3.49 -15.17 -10.69
CA THR A 174 -3.12 -14.88 -12.07
C THR A 174 -3.75 -13.56 -12.48
N THR A 175 -2.93 -12.64 -12.97
CA THR A 175 -3.39 -11.35 -13.48
C THR A 175 -3.19 -11.31 -14.98
N TYR A 176 -4.24 -10.97 -15.73
CA TYR A 176 -4.16 -10.79 -17.17
C TYR A 176 -4.22 -9.31 -17.50
N ILE A 177 -3.31 -8.85 -18.36
CA ILE A 177 -3.25 -7.45 -18.81
C ILE A 177 -3.01 -7.38 -20.31
N LEU A 178 -3.37 -6.26 -20.94
CA LEU A 178 -2.89 -5.98 -22.29
C LEU A 178 -1.37 -5.76 -22.28
N PRO A 179 -0.64 -6.19 -23.33
CA PRO A 179 0.81 -6.05 -23.44
C PRO A 179 1.24 -4.62 -23.84
N ILE A 180 0.54 -3.62 -23.30
CA ILE A 180 0.86 -2.20 -23.40
C ILE A 180 0.58 -1.54 -22.05
N ALA A 181 1.29 -0.47 -21.74
CA ALA A 181 1.06 0.30 -20.52
C ALA A 181 0.82 1.78 -20.85
N PHE A 182 0.39 2.54 -19.86
CA PHE A 182 0.14 3.96 -20.02
C PHE A 182 0.81 4.76 -18.91
N SER A 183 1.50 5.83 -19.28
CA SER A 183 2.01 6.83 -18.34
C SER A 183 1.00 7.96 -18.21
N TYR A 184 0.69 8.35 -16.98
CA TYR A 184 -0.14 9.51 -16.71
C TYR A 184 0.69 10.79 -16.82
N ILE A 185 0.44 11.59 -17.85
CA ILE A 185 1.15 12.82 -18.15
C ILE A 185 0.12 13.92 -18.38
N GLU A 186 0.20 14.97 -17.56
CA GLU A 186 -0.64 16.17 -17.68
C GLU A 186 -2.15 15.93 -17.81
N GLY A 187 -2.71 14.92 -17.14
CA GLY A 187 -4.13 14.62 -17.22
C GLY A 187 -4.50 13.54 -18.23
N LYS A 188 -3.53 13.05 -19.00
CA LYS A 188 -3.73 12.14 -20.11
C LYS A 188 -2.95 10.85 -19.89
N TYR A 189 -3.46 9.77 -20.47
CA TYR A 189 -2.81 8.47 -20.45
C TYR A 189 -2.06 8.26 -21.76
N VAL A 190 -0.75 8.49 -21.75
CA VAL A 190 0.10 8.34 -22.92
C VAL A 190 0.57 6.89 -23.01
N ALA A 191 0.34 6.24 -24.15
CA ALA A 191 0.75 4.88 -24.40
C ALA A 191 2.27 4.76 -24.35
N ILE A 192 2.75 3.73 -23.65
CA ILE A 192 4.17 3.37 -23.55
C ILE A 192 4.33 1.85 -23.75
N PRO A 193 5.49 1.39 -24.25
CA PRO A 193 5.80 -0.03 -24.29
C PRO A 193 5.65 -0.68 -22.92
N TYR A 194 5.18 -1.93 -22.89
CA TYR A 194 5.05 -2.68 -21.66
C TYR A 194 6.42 -2.98 -21.04
N ASN A 195 7.37 -3.43 -21.85
CA ASN A 195 8.79 -3.59 -21.50
C ASN A 195 9.71 -2.62 -22.25
N LYS A 196 10.87 -2.31 -21.66
CA LYS A 196 11.86 -1.37 -22.24
C LYS A 196 12.37 -1.79 -23.63
N ASN A 197 12.36 -3.09 -23.92
CA ASN A 197 12.84 -3.65 -25.18
C ASN A 197 11.72 -3.89 -26.21
N GLU A 198 10.48 -3.53 -25.88
CA GLU A 198 9.33 -3.67 -26.77
C GLU A 198 9.01 -2.33 -27.45
N SER A 199 8.27 -2.39 -28.55
CA SER A 199 7.80 -1.23 -29.30
C SER A 199 6.28 -1.26 -29.44
N LEU A 200 5.66 -0.08 -29.42
CA LEU A 200 4.23 0.08 -29.70
C LEU A 200 3.89 -0.10 -31.19
N GLU A 201 4.89 0.02 -32.08
CA GLU A 201 4.73 -0.13 -33.53
C GLU A 201 4.19 -1.51 -33.92
N GLY A 202 4.58 -2.56 -33.19
CA GLY A 202 4.09 -3.92 -33.39
C GLY A 202 2.57 -4.05 -33.19
N TYR A 203 1.96 -3.12 -32.44
CA TYR A 203 0.51 -3.03 -32.24
C TYR A 203 -0.15 -1.99 -33.16
N GLY A 204 0.63 -1.35 -34.04
CA GLY A 204 0.18 -0.24 -34.89
C GLY A 204 -0.25 0.98 -34.08
N ILE A 205 0.32 1.20 -32.90
CA ILE A 205 0.04 2.35 -32.03
C ILE A 205 1.26 3.28 -32.12
N PRO A 206 1.11 4.49 -32.68
CA PRO A 206 2.21 5.47 -32.68
C PRO A 206 2.64 5.86 -31.27
N GLU A 207 3.94 6.04 -31.04
CA GLU A 207 4.46 6.55 -29.77
C GLU A 207 3.87 7.93 -29.45
N GLY A 208 3.53 8.16 -28.19
CA GLY A 208 2.85 9.39 -27.77
C GLY A 208 1.33 9.39 -27.96
N SER A 209 0.74 8.31 -28.48
CA SER A 209 -0.73 8.18 -28.57
C SER A 209 -1.39 8.26 -27.20
N ILE A 210 -2.50 8.98 -27.10
CA ILE A 210 -3.26 9.18 -25.86
C ILE A 210 -4.45 8.22 -25.82
N LEU A 211 -4.58 7.43 -24.75
CA LEU A 211 -5.76 6.61 -24.51
C LEU A 211 -6.98 7.49 -24.26
N LEU A 212 -8.04 7.25 -25.04
CA LEU A 212 -9.34 7.87 -24.89
C LEU A 212 -10.33 6.93 -24.22
N LYS A 213 -10.38 5.66 -24.65
CA LYS A 213 -11.34 4.67 -24.15
C LYS A 213 -10.76 3.27 -24.02
N VAL A 214 -11.29 2.54 -23.05
CA VAL A 214 -11.15 1.08 -22.88
C VAL A 214 -12.55 0.48 -23.01
N ASN A 215 -12.78 -0.29 -24.07
CA ASN A 215 -14.11 -0.65 -24.56
C ASN A 215 -14.98 0.61 -24.67
N GLU A 216 -16.10 0.63 -23.95
CA GLU A 216 -17.04 1.76 -23.94
C GLU A 216 -16.70 2.84 -22.90
N LEU A 217 -15.84 2.54 -21.93
CA LEU A 217 -15.47 3.45 -20.85
C LEU A 217 -14.42 4.45 -21.33
N THR A 218 -14.57 5.72 -20.98
CA THR A 218 -13.46 6.68 -21.09
C THR A 218 -12.28 6.25 -20.23
N SER A 219 -11.07 6.74 -20.52
CA SER A 219 -9.88 6.40 -19.73
C SER A 219 -10.05 6.71 -18.23
N ASP A 220 -10.75 7.80 -17.90
CA ASP A 220 -10.98 8.20 -16.50
C ASP A 220 -12.05 7.32 -15.83
N GLU A 221 -13.12 6.93 -16.54
CA GLU A 221 -14.12 5.98 -16.04
C GLU A 221 -13.51 4.59 -15.83
N TYR A 222 -12.68 4.12 -16.76
CA TYR A 222 -11.98 2.86 -16.65
C TYR A 222 -11.04 2.85 -15.43
N VAL A 223 -10.29 3.92 -15.20
CA VAL A 223 -9.42 4.01 -14.00
C VAL A 223 -10.26 3.97 -12.72
N LYS A 224 -11.39 4.69 -12.69
CA LYS A 224 -12.30 4.67 -11.54
C LYS A 224 -12.91 3.29 -11.32
N SER A 225 -13.19 2.52 -12.36
CA SER A 225 -13.70 1.16 -12.23
C SER A 225 -12.68 0.16 -11.66
N LEU A 226 -11.42 0.55 -11.46
CA LEU A 226 -10.40 -0.27 -10.82
C LEU A 226 -10.31 -0.09 -9.29
N MET A 227 -11.21 0.69 -8.68
CA MET A 227 -11.18 1.02 -7.25
C MET A 227 -11.27 -0.18 -6.30
N ASP A 228 -11.85 -1.30 -6.73
CA ASP A 228 -11.89 -2.55 -5.97
C ASP A 228 -10.78 -3.54 -6.38
N LYS A 229 -10.05 -3.26 -7.46
CA LYS A 229 -8.98 -4.10 -8.02
C LYS A 229 -7.58 -3.64 -7.61
N THR A 230 -7.35 -2.33 -7.49
CA THR A 230 -6.02 -1.77 -7.16
C THR A 230 -6.11 -0.44 -6.43
N PHE A 231 -5.04 -0.11 -5.71
CA PHE A 231 -4.86 1.23 -5.15
C PHE A 231 -4.68 2.26 -6.27
N LEU A 232 -5.43 3.35 -6.20
CA LEU A 232 -5.36 4.47 -7.14
C LEU A 232 -4.70 5.70 -6.49
N ASN A 233 -4.12 6.53 -7.34
CA ASN A 233 -3.52 7.81 -6.97
C ASN A 233 -4.56 8.93 -7.12
N TYR A 234 -4.17 10.14 -6.70
CA TYR A 234 -5.00 11.33 -6.82
C TYR A 234 -4.19 12.49 -7.43
N ASP A 235 -4.65 13.01 -8.57
CA ASP A 235 -4.13 14.26 -9.15
C ASP A 235 -4.85 15.44 -8.49
N PHE A 236 -4.20 16.07 -7.52
CA PHE A 236 -4.73 17.24 -6.81
C PHE A 236 -4.89 18.48 -7.70
N LYS A 237 -4.10 18.61 -8.77
CA LYS A 237 -4.19 19.75 -9.69
C LYS A 237 -5.46 19.67 -10.54
N ARG A 238 -5.88 18.44 -10.89
CA ARG A 238 -7.05 18.17 -11.73
C ARG A 238 -8.25 17.61 -10.96
N ASN A 239 -8.12 17.43 -9.65
CA ASN A 239 -9.15 16.91 -8.76
C ASN A 239 -9.71 15.54 -9.24
N LYS A 240 -8.83 14.62 -9.65
CA LYS A 240 -9.26 13.33 -10.22
C LYS A 240 -8.47 12.12 -9.70
N ILE A 241 -9.14 10.98 -9.65
CA ILE A 241 -8.54 9.67 -9.37
C ILE A 241 -7.74 9.22 -10.60
N VAL A 242 -6.52 8.76 -10.39
CA VAL A 242 -5.60 8.39 -11.47
C VAL A 242 -4.81 7.14 -11.09
N LYS A 243 -4.02 6.65 -12.04
CA LYS A 243 -3.00 5.63 -11.82
C LYS A 243 -1.78 6.07 -12.60
N TYR A 244 -0.66 6.38 -11.93
CA TYR A 244 0.46 7.00 -12.65
C TYR A 244 1.06 6.11 -13.74
N LYS A 245 1.04 4.79 -13.51
CA LYS A 245 1.29 3.78 -14.52
C LYS A 245 0.09 2.85 -14.60
N LEU A 246 -0.70 2.99 -15.65
CA LEU A 246 -1.93 2.24 -15.86
C LEU A 246 -1.67 1.00 -16.74
N TYR A 247 -2.27 -0.11 -16.32
CA TYR A 247 -2.38 -1.34 -17.08
C TYR A 247 -3.87 -1.59 -17.36
N VAL A 248 -4.17 -2.13 -18.53
CA VAL A 248 -5.53 -2.55 -18.88
C VAL A 248 -5.67 -4.03 -18.53
N PHE A 249 -6.57 -4.35 -17.60
CA PHE A 249 -6.77 -5.69 -17.08
C PHE A 249 -7.81 -6.45 -17.91
N ALA A 250 -7.63 -7.76 -18.01
CA ALA A 250 -8.59 -8.70 -18.54
C ALA A 250 -8.95 -9.74 -17.47
N ASP A 251 -10.08 -10.41 -17.63
CA ASP A 251 -10.50 -11.48 -16.72
C ASP A 251 -9.93 -12.83 -17.18
N THR A 252 -9.74 -13.03 -18.48
CA THR A 252 -9.16 -14.25 -19.05
C THR A 252 -8.24 -13.99 -20.25
N LEU A 253 -7.40 -14.98 -20.62
CA LEU A 253 -6.62 -14.95 -21.88
C LEU A 253 -7.48 -15.00 -23.15
N GLY A 254 -8.75 -15.42 -23.04
CA GLY A 254 -9.69 -15.47 -24.15
C GLY A 254 -10.30 -14.12 -24.49
N ASP A 255 -10.17 -13.13 -23.59
CA ASP A 255 -10.78 -11.82 -23.76
C ASP A 255 -10.17 -11.05 -24.92
N THR A 256 -10.95 -10.14 -25.48
CA THR A 256 -10.46 -9.14 -26.42
C THR A 256 -10.91 -7.77 -25.93
N ILE A 257 -9.98 -6.82 -25.87
CA ILE A 257 -10.25 -5.48 -25.35
C ILE A 257 -10.00 -4.48 -26.46
N LYS A 258 -11.02 -3.66 -26.73
CA LYS A 258 -10.94 -2.57 -27.69
C LYS A 258 -10.38 -1.34 -27.00
N LEU A 259 -9.40 -0.69 -27.61
CA LEU A 259 -8.82 0.56 -27.14
C LEU A 259 -9.01 1.62 -28.21
N THR A 260 -9.41 2.81 -27.79
CA THR A 260 -9.50 4.00 -28.65
C THR A 260 -8.45 5.00 -28.23
N PHE A 261 -7.67 5.51 -29.18
CA PHE A 261 -6.59 6.45 -28.96
C PHE A 261 -6.76 7.73 -29.79
N LEU A 262 -6.12 8.80 -29.34
CA LEU A 262 -5.78 9.96 -30.15
C LEU A 262 -4.31 9.88 -30.53
N SER A 263 -4.00 9.81 -31.83
CA SER A 263 -2.64 9.77 -32.34
C SER A 263 -1.93 11.13 -32.14
N PRO A 264 -0.58 11.17 -32.21
CA PRO A 264 0.15 12.44 -32.22
C PRO A 264 -0.24 13.40 -33.35
N LYS A 265 -0.85 12.88 -34.43
CA LYS A 265 -1.37 13.68 -35.55
C LYS A 265 -2.80 14.18 -35.32
N GLY A 266 -3.43 13.82 -34.20
CA GLY A 266 -4.80 14.19 -33.87
C GLY A 266 -5.86 13.26 -34.47
N GLU A 267 -5.48 12.09 -34.98
CA GLU A 267 -6.39 11.12 -35.58
C GLU A 267 -6.87 10.10 -34.55
N ALA A 268 -8.14 9.70 -34.63
CA ALA A 268 -8.66 8.61 -33.81
C ALA A 268 -8.15 7.26 -34.34
N ILE A 269 -7.58 6.45 -33.46
CA ILE A 269 -7.09 5.10 -33.78
C ILE A 269 -7.80 4.10 -32.88
N GLU A 270 -8.33 3.02 -33.45
CA GLU A 270 -8.89 1.91 -32.69
C GLU A 270 -8.01 0.66 -32.83
N LYS A 271 -7.75 -0.03 -31.72
CA LYS A 271 -7.03 -1.31 -31.69
C LYS A 271 -7.70 -2.29 -30.77
N THR A 272 -7.88 -3.51 -31.23
CA THR A 272 -8.33 -4.63 -30.41
C THR A 272 -7.13 -5.50 -30.08
N LEU A 273 -6.84 -5.65 -28.78
CA LEU A 273 -5.69 -6.39 -28.29
C LEU A 273 -6.14 -7.59 -27.46
N LYS A 274 -5.29 -8.62 -27.43
CA LYS A 274 -5.43 -9.77 -26.54
C LYS A 274 -4.55 -9.59 -25.32
N PRO A 275 -5.01 -10.04 -24.14
CA PRO A 275 -4.22 -9.96 -22.93
C PRO A 275 -3.13 -11.03 -22.91
N VAL A 276 -2.15 -10.79 -22.03
CA VAL A 276 -1.08 -11.69 -21.65
C VAL A 276 -1.12 -11.89 -20.14
N GLU A 277 -0.54 -12.99 -19.66
CA GLU A 277 -0.33 -13.18 -18.23
C GLU A 277 0.76 -12.24 -17.72
N LEU A 278 0.45 -11.50 -16.66
CA LEU A 278 1.39 -10.62 -15.97
C LEU A 278 2.38 -11.46 -15.17
N VAL A 279 3.62 -11.52 -15.64
CA VAL A 279 4.73 -12.14 -14.92
C VAL A 279 5.51 -11.07 -14.14
N ILE A 280 5.31 -11.01 -12.82
CA ILE A 280 6.05 -10.08 -11.94
C ILE A 280 7.32 -10.78 -11.43
N ASN A 281 8.49 -10.27 -11.81
CA ASN A 281 9.75 -10.72 -11.23
C ASN A 281 10.10 -9.89 -9.98
N GLN A 282 9.56 -10.29 -8.82
CA GLN A 282 9.79 -9.61 -7.55
C GLN A 282 11.28 -9.49 -7.20
N SER A 283 12.09 -10.51 -7.53
CA SER A 283 13.53 -10.53 -7.25
C SER A 283 14.32 -9.46 -8.02
N ALA A 284 13.79 -8.96 -9.14
CA ALA A 284 14.42 -7.90 -9.93
C ALA A 284 14.18 -6.50 -9.33
N LEU A 285 13.03 -6.28 -8.67
CA LEU A 285 12.71 -5.03 -7.98
C LEU A 285 13.61 -4.81 -6.77
N ASP A 286 13.85 -5.85 -5.97
CA ASP A 286 14.68 -5.77 -4.75
C ASP A 286 16.18 -5.53 -5.06
N LYS A 287 16.59 -5.80 -6.30
CA LYS A 287 17.99 -5.69 -6.76
C LYS A 287 18.28 -4.42 -7.56
N MET A 288 17.32 -3.50 -7.72
CA MET A 288 17.57 -2.27 -8.47
C MET A 288 18.71 -1.47 -7.80
N PRO A 289 19.83 -1.23 -8.51
CA PRO A 289 20.96 -0.51 -7.94
C PRO A 289 20.67 0.99 -7.84
N LEU A 290 21.40 1.66 -6.96
CA LEU A 290 21.51 3.11 -6.99
C LEU A 290 22.05 3.56 -8.35
N VAL A 291 21.58 4.71 -8.84
CA VAL A 291 22.17 5.34 -10.04
C VAL A 291 22.81 6.65 -9.64
N LYS A 292 24.12 6.76 -9.85
CA LYS A 292 24.89 7.97 -9.62
C LYS A 292 25.40 8.50 -10.94
N SER A 293 25.33 9.81 -11.16
CA SER A 293 25.83 10.42 -12.39
C SER A 293 26.26 11.87 -12.15
N ILE A 294 27.28 12.30 -12.90
CA ILE A 294 27.64 13.71 -13.03
C ILE A 294 26.94 14.25 -14.28
N LEU A 295 25.90 15.06 -14.09
CA LEU A 295 25.14 15.63 -15.21
C LEU A 295 25.86 16.83 -15.83
N VAL A 296 26.46 17.67 -14.97
CA VAL A 296 27.30 18.79 -15.38
C VAL A 296 28.53 18.79 -14.50
N LYS A 297 29.71 18.63 -15.11
CA LYS A 297 30.99 18.58 -14.40
C LYS A 297 31.15 19.79 -13.49
N ASP A 298 31.58 19.54 -12.26
CA ASP A 298 31.82 20.49 -11.18
C ASP A 298 30.61 21.38 -10.82
N LYS A 299 29.40 21.00 -11.24
CA LYS A 299 28.18 21.81 -11.07
C LYS A 299 26.97 21.02 -10.59
N VAL A 300 26.57 19.96 -11.31
CA VAL A 300 25.33 19.22 -11.05
C VAL A 300 25.59 17.73 -10.97
N ALA A 301 25.34 17.16 -9.79
CA ALA A 301 25.33 15.72 -9.58
C ALA A 301 23.91 15.16 -9.51
N TYR A 302 23.76 13.85 -9.72
CA TYR A 302 22.50 13.15 -9.73
C TYR A 302 22.58 11.82 -8.98
N LEU A 303 21.60 11.58 -8.10
CA LEU A 303 21.43 10.34 -7.34
C LEU A 303 19.99 9.83 -7.51
N LYS A 304 19.81 8.63 -8.08
CA LYS A 304 18.55 7.91 -8.06
C LYS A 304 18.53 6.87 -6.97
N ILE A 305 17.47 6.89 -6.16
CA ILE A 305 17.22 5.89 -5.12
C ILE A 305 15.93 5.15 -5.51
N PRO A 306 16.02 3.93 -6.08
CA PRO A 306 14.85 3.22 -6.60
C PRO A 306 13.96 2.62 -5.51
N ALA A 307 14.48 2.33 -4.32
CA ALA A 307 13.74 1.81 -3.18
C ALA A 307 14.46 2.16 -1.86
N MET A 308 13.70 2.33 -0.77
CA MET A 308 14.27 2.46 0.59
C MET A 308 14.34 1.08 1.23
N LYS A 309 15.42 0.33 0.96
CA LYS A 309 15.51 -1.10 1.32
C LYS A 309 15.30 -1.33 2.82
N ILE A 310 14.66 -2.45 3.15
CA ILE A 310 14.19 -2.73 4.51
C ILE A 310 15.28 -3.37 5.39
N SER A 311 16.13 -4.23 4.82
CA SER A 311 17.11 -4.98 5.59
C SER A 311 18.25 -4.08 6.08
N GLN A 312 18.68 -4.28 7.34
CA GLN A 312 19.79 -3.51 7.92
C GLN A 312 21.07 -3.61 7.09
N LYS A 313 21.37 -4.79 6.56
CA LYS A 313 22.52 -5.02 5.68
C LYS A 313 22.45 -4.16 4.41
N ASP A 314 21.28 -4.05 3.80
CA ASP A 314 21.10 -3.25 2.60
C ASP A 314 21.12 -1.75 2.88
N ILE A 315 20.58 -1.33 4.03
CA ILE A 315 20.66 0.04 4.53
C ILE A 315 22.12 0.47 4.67
N GLU A 316 22.94 -0.33 5.36
CA GLU A 316 24.36 -0.04 5.57
C GLU A 316 25.17 -0.08 4.27
N LYS A 317 24.86 -1.03 3.38
CA LYS A 317 25.54 -1.16 2.09
C LYS A 317 25.29 0.07 1.21
N ASP A 318 24.01 0.42 1.01
CA ASP A 318 23.66 1.59 0.19
C ASP A 318 24.14 2.89 0.87
N GLY A 319 24.11 2.97 2.20
CA GLY A 319 24.62 4.10 2.97
C GLY A 319 26.10 4.39 2.72
N LYS A 320 26.95 3.35 2.72
CA LYS A 320 28.38 3.48 2.36
C LYS A 320 28.57 4.03 0.94
N GLU A 321 27.78 3.52 0.00
CA GLU A 321 27.86 3.93 -1.41
C GLU A 321 27.40 5.38 -1.62
N ILE A 322 26.30 5.78 -0.98
CA ILE A 322 25.75 7.15 -1.02
C ILE A 322 26.72 8.12 -0.36
N TYR A 323 27.23 7.80 0.83
CA TYR A 323 28.16 8.67 1.55
C TYR A 323 29.49 8.85 0.80
N SER A 324 29.99 7.80 0.15
CA SER A 324 31.16 7.91 -0.73
C SER A 324 30.91 8.86 -1.89
N PHE A 325 29.72 8.80 -2.50
CA PHE A 325 29.35 9.71 -3.58
C PHE A 325 29.23 11.16 -3.09
N PHE A 326 28.60 11.40 -1.94
CA PHE A 326 28.53 12.73 -1.34
C PHE A 326 29.92 13.34 -1.08
N LYS A 327 30.90 12.53 -0.66
CA LYS A 327 32.30 13.00 -0.53
C LYS A 327 32.93 13.40 -1.86
N GLU A 328 32.67 12.65 -2.92
CA GLU A 328 33.17 12.95 -4.27
C GLU A 328 32.60 14.28 -4.77
N ILE A 329 31.31 14.51 -4.56
CA ILE A 329 30.60 15.70 -5.04
C ILE A 329 30.55 16.84 -4.02
N LYS A 330 31.35 16.81 -2.94
CA LYS A 330 31.25 17.77 -1.81
C LYS A 330 31.34 19.25 -2.21
N ASN A 331 32.00 19.54 -3.33
CA ASN A 331 32.20 20.89 -3.85
C ASN A 331 31.19 21.25 -4.95
N TYR A 332 30.27 20.34 -5.31
CA TYR A 332 29.25 20.60 -6.32
C TYR A 332 28.15 21.49 -5.72
N PRO A 333 27.79 22.60 -6.37
CA PRO A 333 26.74 23.48 -5.89
C PRO A 333 25.33 22.87 -5.95
N TYR A 334 25.11 21.83 -6.76
CA TYR A 334 23.78 21.22 -6.94
C TYR A 334 23.82 19.69 -6.94
N LEU A 335 22.86 19.09 -6.24
CA LEU A 335 22.55 17.66 -6.25
C LEU A 335 21.06 17.48 -6.58
N ILE A 336 20.76 16.62 -7.56
CA ILE A 336 19.41 16.15 -7.87
C ILE A 336 19.22 14.77 -7.24
N ILE A 337 18.22 14.63 -6.37
CA ILE A 337 17.82 13.34 -5.80
C ILE A 337 16.52 12.88 -6.47
N ASP A 338 16.57 11.79 -7.22
CA ASP A 338 15.43 11.19 -7.90
C ASP A 338 14.86 9.99 -7.13
N ILE A 339 13.74 10.22 -6.45
CA ILE A 339 12.92 9.18 -5.79
C ILE A 339 11.66 8.83 -6.60
N ARG A 340 11.55 9.23 -7.87
CA ARG A 340 10.42 8.86 -8.71
C ARG A 340 10.42 7.36 -8.96
N GLY A 341 9.26 6.74 -8.77
CA GLY A 341 9.07 5.29 -8.84
C GLY A 341 9.52 4.55 -7.58
N ASN A 342 10.01 5.25 -6.56
CA ASN A 342 10.35 4.64 -5.27
C ASN A 342 9.06 4.35 -4.48
N GLY A 343 8.83 3.07 -4.18
CA GLY A 343 7.65 2.60 -3.42
C GLY A 343 7.72 2.83 -1.91
N GLY A 344 8.81 3.43 -1.42
CA GLY A 344 9.09 3.61 0.01
C GLY A 344 9.92 2.46 0.57
N GLY A 345 9.66 2.14 1.84
CA GLY A 345 10.35 1.10 2.62
C GLY A 345 10.77 1.62 3.99
N ASN A 346 12.03 1.45 4.39
CA ASN A 346 12.46 1.77 5.75
C ASN A 346 12.77 3.28 5.93
N LEU A 347 12.16 3.90 6.95
CA LEU A 347 12.41 5.31 7.29
C LEU A 347 13.86 5.57 7.71
N ALA A 348 14.49 4.64 8.44
CA ALA A 348 15.89 4.74 8.85
C ALA A 348 16.82 4.84 7.64
N TYR A 349 16.55 4.07 6.57
CA TYR A 349 17.28 4.20 5.30
C TYR A 349 17.29 5.66 4.82
N TRP A 350 16.13 6.29 4.77
CA TRP A 350 16.00 7.66 4.28
C TRP A 350 16.71 8.66 5.20
N VAL A 351 16.50 8.54 6.51
CA VAL A 351 17.05 9.47 7.49
C VAL A 351 18.57 9.34 7.56
N GLU A 352 19.10 8.15 7.76
CA GLU A 352 20.53 7.91 7.99
C GLU A 352 21.37 8.12 6.73
N ASN A 353 20.90 7.64 5.57
CA ASN A 353 21.71 7.64 4.35
C ASN A 353 21.57 8.90 3.51
N VAL A 354 20.46 9.65 3.62
CA VAL A 354 20.16 10.78 2.74
C VAL A 354 19.98 12.07 3.51
N VAL A 355 19.07 12.11 4.48
CA VAL A 355 18.74 13.36 5.17
C VAL A 355 19.87 13.80 6.08
N GLN A 356 20.30 12.94 7.01
CA GLN A 356 21.31 13.27 8.02
C GLN A 356 22.65 13.75 7.43
N PRO A 357 23.19 13.17 6.34
CA PRO A 357 24.43 13.65 5.74
C PRO A 357 24.32 14.96 4.97
N LEU A 358 23.10 15.41 4.64
CA LEU A 358 22.84 16.58 3.79
C LEU A 358 22.30 17.80 4.56
N ILE A 359 22.02 17.66 5.85
CA ILE A 359 21.54 18.75 6.71
C ILE A 359 22.64 19.25 7.65
N ASP A 360 22.63 20.54 7.96
CA ASP A 360 23.55 21.21 8.88
C ASP A 360 22.91 21.53 10.25
N HIS A 361 21.61 21.25 10.42
CA HIS A 361 20.86 21.42 11.64
C HIS A 361 19.83 20.31 11.82
N SER A 362 19.36 20.10 13.05
CA SER A 362 18.33 19.10 13.35
C SER A 362 16.99 19.50 12.75
N VAL A 363 16.36 18.58 12.00
CA VAL A 363 15.00 18.73 11.48
C VAL A 363 14.06 17.86 12.32
N LYS A 364 13.01 18.47 12.89
CA LYS A 364 11.95 17.69 13.54
C LYS A 364 11.06 17.07 12.46
N LEU A 365 10.95 15.75 12.47
CA LEU A 365 9.92 15.03 11.72
C LEU A 365 8.61 15.22 12.49
N SER A 366 7.66 15.94 11.89
CA SER A 366 6.32 16.22 12.45
C SER A 366 5.38 15.03 12.31
#